data_AF-A0A067F2R2-F1
#
_entry.id   AF-A0A067F2R2-F1
#
_cell.length_a   1.000
_cell.length_b   1.000
_cell.length_c   1.000
_cell.angle_alpha   90.00
_cell.angle_beta   90.00
_cell.angle_gamma   90.00
#
_symmetry.space_group_name_H-M   'P 1'
#
loop_
_entity.id
_entity.type
_entity.pdbx_description
1 polymer ?
#
loop_
_entity_poly.entity_id
_entity_poly.type
_entity_poly.pdbx_seq_one_letter_code
_entity_poly.pdbx_strand_id
1 'polypeptide(L)'
;MSRATKNWKTLKELEKAIQVYWSAKDRLPPRAVKIDINIERDLAYALKVKECPQILFLLGNRILYREKEFRTADELVQMIAHFYYKARRPSWIDKTAV
;
A
#
# COMPACT_ATOMS: atom_id res chain seq x y z
N MET A 1 7.89 -17.93 -12.16
CA MET A 1 8.27 -16.56 -11.75
C MET A 1 8.57 -16.56 -10.25
N SER A 2 9.74 -16.10 -9.82
CA SER A 2 10.12 -16.11 -8.41
C SER A 2 9.30 -15.09 -7.60
N ARG A 3 9.07 -15.37 -6.31
CA ARG A 3 8.39 -14.46 -5.37
C ARG A 3 9.05 -13.07 -5.34
N ALA A 4 10.38 -13.05 -5.49
CA ALA A 4 11.15 -11.82 -5.62
C ALA A 4 10.67 -10.95 -6.79
N THR A 5 10.46 -11.53 -7.98
CA THR A 5 9.99 -10.76 -9.15
C THR A 5 8.63 -10.11 -8.91
N LYS A 6 7.71 -10.80 -8.20
CA LYS A 6 6.40 -10.24 -7.84
C LYS A 6 6.53 -9.07 -6.85
N ASN A 7 7.41 -9.19 -5.86
CA ASN A 7 7.69 -8.12 -4.90
C ASN A 7 8.26 -6.88 -5.60
N TRP A 8 9.25 -7.06 -6.47
CA TRP A 8 9.86 -5.98 -7.23
C TRP A 8 8.86 -5.28 -8.16
N LYS A 9 7.97 -6.02 -8.83
CA LYS A 9 6.91 -5.43 -9.64
C LYS A 9 5.95 -4.58 -8.80
N THR A 10 5.52 -5.10 -7.66
CA THR A 10 4.61 -4.40 -6.74
C THR A 10 5.25 -3.12 -6.21
N LEU A 11 6.53 -3.16 -5.84
CA LEU A 11 7.29 -2.00 -5.40
C LEU A 11 7.33 -0.90 -6.47
N LYS A 12 7.63 -1.26 -7.73
CA LYS A 12 7.66 -0.29 -8.84
C LYS A 12 6.32 0.39 -9.08
N GLU A 13 5.22 -0.37 -9.00
CA GLU A 13 3.87 0.21 -9.15
C GLU A 13 3.52 1.15 -7.98
N LEU A 14 3.90 0.79 -6.76
CA LEU A 14 3.73 1.66 -5.59
C LEU A 14 4.54 2.96 -5.72
N GLU A 15 5.80 2.88 -6.13
CA GLU A 15 6.67 4.05 -6.35
C GLU A 15 6.07 5.00 -7.39
N LYS A 16 5.57 4.47 -8.52
CA LYS A 16 4.86 5.28 -9.53
C LYS A 16 3.63 5.95 -8.95
N ALA A 17 2.82 5.23 -8.17
CA ALA A 17 1.61 5.79 -7.55
C ALA A 17 1.93 6.95 -6.60
N ILE A 18 2.99 6.83 -5.81
CA ILE A 18 3.44 7.90 -4.90
C ILE A 18 4.01 9.08 -5.68
N GLN A 19 4.75 8.82 -6.76
CA GLN A 19 5.32 9.87 -7.61
C GLN A 19 4.23 10.80 -8.16
N VAL A 20 3.05 10.28 -8.53
CA VAL A 20 1.89 11.09 -8.94
C VAL A 20 1.52 12.11 -7.86
N TYR A 21 1.53 11.71 -6.58
CA TYR A 21 1.23 12.61 -5.46
C TYR A 21 2.39 13.57 -5.14
N TRP A 22 3.64 13.16 -5.31
CA TRP A 22 4.78 14.08 -5.19
C TRP A 22 4.77 15.16 -6.26
N SER A 23 4.30 14.86 -7.47
CA SER A 23 4.15 15.83 -8.55
C SER A 23 2.93 16.74 -8.37
N ALA A 24 1.93 16.34 -7.58
CA ALA A 24 0.74 17.14 -7.31
C ALA A 24 1.02 18.22 -6.23
N LYS A 25 1.01 19.50 -6.63
CA LYS A 25 1.32 20.63 -5.73
C LYS A 25 0.31 20.87 -4.60
N ASP A 26 -0.90 20.35 -4.72
CA ASP A 26 -2.02 20.73 -3.84
C ASP A 26 -2.19 19.83 -2.60
N ARG A 27 -1.39 18.77 -2.44
CA ARG A 27 -1.63 17.75 -1.40
C ARG A 27 -0.36 17.30 -0.71
N LEU A 28 -0.45 17.10 0.62
CA LEU A 28 0.62 16.54 1.43
C LEU A 28 0.88 15.09 0.99
N PRO A 29 2.07 14.77 0.46
CA PRO A 29 2.29 13.48 -0.13
C PRO A 29 2.25 12.36 0.93
N PRO A 30 1.64 11.21 0.61
CA PRO A 30 1.64 10.06 1.50
C PRO A 30 3.08 9.57 1.71
N ARG A 31 3.41 9.20 2.94
CA ARG A 31 4.69 8.56 3.26
C ARG A 31 4.59 7.08 2.91
N ALA A 32 5.59 6.57 2.21
CA ALA A 32 5.73 5.16 1.93
C ALA A 32 7.00 4.62 2.56
N VAL A 33 6.88 3.44 3.16
CA VAL A 33 7.98 2.76 3.85
C VAL A 33 8.03 1.34 3.33
N LYS A 34 9.24 0.88 2.97
CA LYS A 34 9.52 -0.52 2.66
C LYS A 34 10.01 -1.21 3.93
N ILE A 35 9.48 -2.39 4.22
CA ILE A 35 9.89 -3.20 5.36
C ILE A 35 10.30 -4.58 4.84
N ASP A 36 11.47 -5.04 5.23
CA ASP A 36 11.89 -6.42 4.95
C ASP A 36 11.47 -7.32 6.12
N ILE A 37 10.47 -8.18 5.88
CA ILE A 37 9.92 -9.09 6.88
C ILE A 37 10.93 -10.14 7.38
N ASN A 38 12.01 -10.41 6.64
CA ASN A 38 13.02 -11.39 7.06
C ASN A 38 13.98 -10.78 8.08
N ILE A 39 14.18 -9.46 8.01
CA ILE A 39 15.01 -8.67 8.91
C ILE A 39 14.17 -8.21 10.11
N GLU A 40 13.05 -7.52 9.84
CA GLU A 40 12.15 -6.96 10.86
C GLU A 40 11.04 -7.94 11.25
N ARG A 41 11.47 -9.06 11.87
CA ARG A 41 10.56 -10.15 12.25
C ARG A 41 9.56 -9.74 13.32
N ASP A 42 9.97 -8.94 14.30
CA ASP A 42 9.09 -8.47 15.38
C ASP A 42 7.99 -7.56 14.86
N LEU A 43 8.33 -6.64 13.93
CA LEU A 43 7.36 -5.77 13.28
C LEU A 43 6.41 -6.58 12.39
N ALA A 44 6.94 -7.54 11.62
CA ALA A 44 6.12 -8.44 10.81
C ALA A 44 5.13 -9.25 11.67
N TYR A 45 5.59 -9.73 12.84
CA TYR A 45 4.75 -10.43 13.80
C TYR A 45 3.65 -9.51 14.37
N ALA A 46 4.01 -8.31 14.82
CA ALA A 46 3.07 -7.31 15.34
C ALA A 46 2.01 -6.89 14.30
N LEU A 47 2.43 -6.71 13.04
CA LEU A 47 1.53 -6.39 11.92
C LEU A 47 0.73 -7.61 11.42
N LYS A 48 1.02 -8.82 11.93
CA LYS A 48 0.43 -10.09 11.47
C LYS A 48 0.60 -10.31 9.96
N VAL A 49 1.76 -9.93 9.42
CA VAL A 49 2.12 -10.14 8.01
C VAL A 49 2.72 -11.54 7.88
N LYS A 50 2.03 -12.43 7.14
CA LYS A 50 2.48 -13.82 6.94
C LYS A 50 3.07 -14.04 5.55
N GLU A 51 2.66 -13.24 4.56
CA GLU A 51 3.01 -13.44 3.15
C GLU A 51 3.38 -12.12 2.49
N CYS A 52 4.26 -12.18 1.49
CA CYS A 52 4.68 -11.04 0.67
C CYS A 52 4.42 -11.32 -0.81
N PRO A 53 4.04 -10.31 -1.60
CA PRO A 53 3.96 -8.89 -1.24
C PRO A 53 2.65 -8.52 -0.53
N GLN A 54 2.73 -7.67 0.51
CA GLN A 54 1.56 -7.14 1.23
C GLN A 54 1.71 -5.63 1.44
N ILE A 55 0.70 -4.86 1.04
CA ILE A 55 0.68 -3.40 1.22
C ILE A 55 -0.30 -3.06 2.34
N LEU A 56 0.18 -2.27 3.31
CA LEU A 56 -0.62 -1.82 4.45
C LEU A 56 -0.90 -0.33 4.31
N PHE A 57 -2.17 0.04 4.38
CA PHE A 57 -2.59 1.44 4.46
C PHE A 57 -2.74 1.81 5.93
N LEU A 58 -1.98 2.81 6.37
CA LEU A 58 -1.90 3.25 7.75
C LEU A 58 -2.32 4.71 7.84
N LEU A 59 -3.25 5.04 8.73
CA LEU A 59 -3.59 6.44 9.04
C LEU A 59 -3.44 6.67 10.54
N GLY A 60 -2.46 7.49 10.90
CA GLY A 60 -2.06 7.66 12.30
C GLY A 60 -1.57 6.32 12.88
N ASN A 61 -2.23 5.85 13.94
CA ASN A 61 -1.87 4.59 14.63
C ASN A 61 -2.79 3.41 14.27
N ARG A 62 -3.57 3.51 13.19
CA ARG A 62 -4.56 2.49 12.78
C ARG A 62 -4.27 1.95 11.39
N ILE A 63 -4.39 0.63 11.24
CA ILE A 63 -4.38 -0.06 9.95
C ILE A 63 -5.77 0.09 9.34
N LEU A 64 -5.86 0.77 8.19
CA LEU A 64 -7.11 0.99 7.48
C LEU A 64 -7.46 -0.15 6.53
N TYR A 65 -6.45 -0.68 5.83
CA TYR A 65 -6.66 -1.70 4.82
C TYR A 65 -5.39 -2.51 4.61
N ARG A 66 -5.57 -3.79 4.30
CA ARG A 66 -4.50 -4.74 3.99
C ARG A 66 -4.71 -5.25 2.57
N GLU A 67 -3.90 -4.76 1.64
CA GLU A 67 -3.91 -5.24 0.27
C GLU A 67 -2.97 -6.44 0.14
N LYS A 68 -3.50 -7.55 -0.36
CA LYS A 68 -2.78 -8.80 -0.60
C LYS A 68 -2.59 -9.07 -2.08
N GLU A 69 -3.43 -8.46 -2.92
CA GLU A 69 -3.39 -8.65 -4.36
C GLU A 69 -2.43 -7.66 -5.02
N PHE A 70 -1.98 -8.05 -6.22
CA PHE A 70 -1.24 -7.12 -7.05
C PHE A 70 -2.18 -6.05 -7.59
N ARG A 71 -1.81 -4.79 -7.39
CA ARG A 71 -2.53 -3.61 -7.90
C ARG A 71 -1.61 -2.78 -8.77
N THR A 72 -2.17 -2.16 -9.80
CA THR A 72 -1.43 -1.23 -10.67
C THR A 72 -1.25 0.12 -9.99
N ALA A 73 -0.34 0.94 -10.51
CA ALA A 73 -0.14 2.30 -10.01
C ALA A 73 -1.45 3.11 -9.97
N ASP A 74 -2.27 3.07 -11.03
CA ASP A 74 -3.54 3.79 -11.09
C ASP A 74 -4.54 3.34 -10.01
N GLU A 75 -4.64 2.04 -9.78
CA GLU A 75 -5.50 1.50 -8.72
C GLU A 75 -5.00 1.94 -7.33
N LEU A 76 -3.68 1.86 -7.09
CA LEU A 76 -3.06 2.31 -5.85
C LEU A 76 -3.29 3.81 -5.61
N VAL A 77 -3.22 4.63 -6.66
CA VAL A 77 -3.55 6.06 -6.58
C VAL A 77 -5.00 6.22 -6.13
N GLN A 78 -5.95 5.50 -6.71
CA GLN A 78 -7.35 5.61 -6.28
C GLN A 78 -7.56 5.12 -4.83
N MET A 79 -6.85 4.08 -4.39
CA MET A 79 -6.87 3.62 -3.00
C MET A 79 -6.33 4.70 -2.04
N ILE A 80 -5.17 5.29 -2.36
CA ILE A 80 -4.58 6.39 -1.59
C ILE A 80 -5.55 7.58 -1.55
N ALA A 81 -6.15 7.94 -2.68
CA ALA A 81 -7.17 8.99 -2.79
C ALA A 81 -8.33 8.74 -1.82
N HIS A 82 -8.84 7.51 -1.78
CA HIS A 82 -9.94 7.13 -0.92
C HIS A 82 -9.57 7.20 0.56
N PHE A 83 -8.45 6.58 0.96
CA PHE A 83 -8.08 6.45 2.37
C PHE A 83 -7.54 7.74 3.00
N TYR A 84 -6.72 8.52 2.27
CA TYR A 84 -6.07 9.71 2.83
C TYR A 84 -6.79 11.02 2.48
N TYR A 85 -7.49 11.07 1.35
CA TYR A 85 -8.12 12.30 0.86
C TYR A 85 -9.65 12.21 0.77
N LYS A 86 -10.26 11.18 1.35
CA LYS A 86 -11.72 10.95 1.37
C LYS A 86 -12.36 10.97 -0.02
N ALA A 87 -11.62 10.57 -1.06
CA ALA A 87 -12.15 10.47 -2.42
C ALA A 87 -13.15 9.32 -2.55
N ARG A 88 -13.81 9.24 -3.72
CA ARG A 88 -14.74 8.16 -4.04
C ARG A 88 -14.05 6.79 -3.88
N ARG A 89 -14.75 5.87 -3.23
CA ARG A 89 -14.28 4.50 -3.02
C ARG A 89 -14.23 3.73 -4.35
N PRO A 90 -13.12 3.09 -4.70
CA PRO A 90 -13.06 2.15 -5.81
C PRO A 90 -13.92 0.91 -5.56
N SER A 91 -14.56 0.40 -6.60
CA SER A 91 -15.55 -0.70 -6.50
C SER A 91 -14.96 -2.04 -6.04
N TRP A 92 -13.65 -2.22 -6.18
CA TRP A 92 -12.94 -3.45 -5.81
C TRP A 92 -12.37 -3.44 -4.38
N ILE A 93 -12.56 -2.36 -3.61
CA ILE A 93 -12.20 -2.37 -2.19
C ILE A 93 -13.41 -2.90 -1.41
N ASP A 94 -13.26 -4.00 -0.68
CA ASP A 94 -14.34 -4.62 0.11
C ASP A 94 -14.68 -3.87 1.40
N LYS A 95 -15.98 -3.71 1.69
CA LYS A 95 -16.50 -2.88 2.82
C LYS A 95 -16.08 -3.38 4.20
N THR A 96 -15.55 -4.59 4.30
CA THR A 96 -15.38 -5.34 5.54
C THR A 96 -13.92 -5.71 5.87
N ALA A 97 -12.93 -5.15 5.17
CA ALA A 97 -11.53 -5.50 5.42
C ALA A 97 -11.00 -4.81 6.71
N VAL A 98 -11.30 -5.42 7.86
CA VAL A 98 -10.58 -5.27 9.14
C VAL A 98 -9.73 -6.52 9.36
#